data_AF-A0A235IB73-F1
#
_entry.id   AF-A0A235IB73-F1
#
_cell.length_a   1.000
_cell.length_b   1.000
_cell.length_c   1.000
_cell.angle_alpha   90.00
_cell.angle_beta   90.00
_cell.angle_gamma   90.00
#
_symmetry.space_group_name_H-M   'P 1'
#
loop_
_entity.id
_entity.type
_entity.pdbx_description
1 polymer ?
#
loop_
_entity_poly.entity_id
_entity_poly.type
_entity_poly.pdbx_seq_one_letter_code
_entity_poly.pdbx_strand_id
1 'polypeptide(L)'
;MEQYLQANDFPQTKEEDKHEQSPKKQETETAKYEKEIFISYAWGGDSETYVNHLDEVLQSKGIAIIRDKRDLGYKGLIKAFMEKIGRGKCVIAVISDKYLKSPNCMFELVQIAKNGDFYDRIFPIMLPDVQIYNPIERIKYIKYWEDQIKELDKAMKGVSAANLQGFREEIDLYTEIRHTIAELTNLLRDMNTLTPDIHSESDFDELSKAIARRLDE
;
A
#
# COMPACT_ATOMS: atom_id res chain seq x y z
N MET A 1 54.92 -4.02 38.48
CA MET A 1 55.25 -3.84 37.06
C MET A 1 54.05 -3.16 36.44
N GLU A 2 53.97 -1.83 36.55
CA GLU A 2 54.52 -0.83 35.60
C GLU A 2 53.53 -0.62 34.43
N GLN A 3 53.08 0.57 34.03
CA GLN A 3 53.35 1.99 34.34
C GLN A 3 52.12 2.79 33.87
N TYR A 4 51.57 3.69 34.70
CA TYR A 4 51.59 5.16 34.56
C TYR A 4 51.17 5.79 33.20
N LEU A 5 50.10 6.61 33.19
CA LEU A 5 50.19 8.09 33.03
C LEU A 5 48.81 8.77 33.11
N GLN A 6 48.82 10.00 33.63
CA GLN A 6 47.69 10.87 33.97
C GLN A 6 47.28 11.84 32.84
N ALA A 7 46.02 12.27 32.92
CA ALA A 7 45.45 13.62 32.72
C ALA A 7 45.72 14.49 31.47
N ASN A 8 44.58 14.99 30.95
CA ASN A 8 44.25 16.32 30.40
C ASN A 8 44.11 16.57 28.88
N ASP A 9 43.07 17.38 28.63
CA ASP A 9 42.80 18.27 27.50
C ASP A 9 42.15 17.72 26.23
N PHE A 10 40.81 17.80 26.15
CA PHE A 10 40.10 18.27 24.95
C PHE A 10 38.83 19.07 25.34
N PRO A 11 38.47 20.12 24.57
CA PRO A 11 37.64 21.24 25.03
C PRO A 11 36.15 20.92 25.08
N GLN A 12 35.46 21.49 26.06
CA GLN A 12 33.99 21.56 26.10
C GLN A 12 33.49 22.53 25.02
N THR A 13 33.06 22.02 23.87
CA THR A 13 32.18 22.77 22.97
C THR A 13 30.74 22.59 23.44
N LYS A 14 30.15 23.68 23.92
CA LYS A 14 28.71 23.86 23.99
C LYS A 14 28.20 23.91 22.55
N GLU A 15 27.57 22.84 22.06
CA GLU A 15 26.71 22.94 20.88
C GLU A 15 25.31 23.29 21.35
N GLU A 16 24.90 24.50 20.97
CA GLU A 16 23.54 25.00 21.10
C GLU A 16 22.61 24.16 20.22
N ASP A 17 21.53 23.68 20.83
CA ASP A 17 20.39 23.05 20.15
C ASP A 17 19.78 24.05 19.17
N LYS A 18 20.11 23.93 17.88
CA LYS A 18 19.36 24.54 16.78
C LYS A 18 18.71 23.42 15.99
N HIS A 19 17.52 23.03 16.44
CA HIS A 19 16.59 22.24 15.67
C HIS A 19 16.01 23.10 14.52
N GLU A 20 16.81 23.32 13.48
CA GLU A 20 16.36 23.91 12.23
C GLU A 20 15.94 22.75 11.30
N GLN A 21 14.67 22.34 11.41
CA GLN A 21 14.07 21.43 10.44
C GLN A 21 14.01 22.16 9.08
N SER A 22 14.94 21.81 8.18
CA SER A 22 14.97 22.31 6.81
C SER A 22 13.84 21.70 5.95
N PRO A 23 13.04 22.49 5.21
CA PRO A 23 11.95 22.01 4.34
C PRO A 23 12.40 21.16 3.14
N LYS A 24 13.69 21.23 2.77
CA LYS A 24 14.23 20.73 1.50
C LYS A 24 14.17 19.21 1.28
N LYS A 25 14.10 18.38 2.33
CA LYS A 25 14.07 16.92 2.17
C LYS A 25 12.70 16.39 1.72
N GLN A 26 11.62 16.96 2.23
CA GLN A 26 10.26 16.51 1.90
C GLN A 26 9.87 16.84 0.46
N GLU A 27 10.21 18.03 -0.04
CA GLU A 27 9.94 18.44 -1.43
C GLU A 27 10.67 17.56 -2.46
N THR A 28 11.91 17.15 -2.18
CA THR A 28 12.68 16.28 -3.08
C THR A 28 12.18 14.84 -3.14
N GLU A 29 11.62 14.31 -2.04
CA GLU A 29 11.04 12.97 -2.04
C GLU A 29 9.67 12.93 -2.72
N THR A 30 8.80 13.91 -2.49
CA THR A 30 7.50 14.00 -3.16
C THR A 30 7.65 14.12 -4.68
N ALA A 31 8.55 14.99 -5.16
CA ALA A 31 8.85 15.15 -6.59
C ALA A 31 9.31 13.85 -7.29
N LYS A 32 9.88 12.90 -6.55
CA LYS A 32 10.33 11.60 -7.08
C LYS A 32 9.16 10.65 -7.36
N TYR A 33 8.11 10.69 -6.55
CA TYR A 33 6.95 9.80 -6.64
C TYR A 33 5.84 10.33 -7.56
N GLU A 34 5.91 11.60 -7.94
CA GLU A 34 4.91 12.27 -8.78
C GLU A 34 4.74 11.66 -10.17
N LYS A 35 5.77 11.00 -10.69
CA LYS A 35 5.73 10.38 -12.02
C LYS A 35 5.60 8.85 -11.98
N GLU A 36 5.60 8.27 -10.78
CA GLU A 36 5.55 6.83 -10.60
C GLU A 36 4.08 6.38 -10.56
N ILE A 37 3.74 5.43 -11.43
CA ILE A 37 2.44 4.76 -11.44
C ILE A 37 2.62 3.40 -10.80
N PHE A 38 1.89 3.12 -9.73
CA PHE A 38 1.94 1.83 -9.07
C PHE A 38 0.75 0.97 -9.45
N ILE A 39 0.92 -0.34 -9.38
CA ILE A 39 -0.20 -1.28 -9.43
C ILE A 39 -0.18 -2.20 -8.20
N SER A 40 -1.33 -2.27 -7.53
CA SER A 40 -1.60 -3.09 -6.36
C SER A 40 -2.62 -4.16 -6.75
N TYR A 41 -2.30 -5.44 -6.51
CA TYR A 41 -3.13 -6.57 -6.89
C TYR A 41 -2.82 -7.83 -6.07
N ALA A 42 -3.74 -8.79 -6.06
CA ALA A 42 -3.52 -10.07 -5.41
C ALA A 42 -2.78 -11.02 -6.37
N TRP A 43 -1.69 -11.64 -5.92
CA TRP A 43 -0.92 -12.57 -6.75
C TRP A 43 -1.69 -13.85 -7.09
N GLY A 44 -1.43 -14.43 -8.26
CA GLY A 44 -2.05 -15.66 -8.74
C GLY A 44 -3.50 -15.51 -9.23
N GLY A 45 -3.96 -16.50 -10.00
CA GLY A 45 -5.33 -16.57 -10.51
C GLY A 45 -5.68 -15.45 -11.48
N ASP A 46 -6.96 -15.10 -11.53
CA ASP A 46 -7.51 -14.14 -12.50
C ASP A 46 -6.95 -12.73 -12.32
N SER A 47 -6.68 -12.32 -11.07
CA SER A 47 -6.08 -11.01 -10.78
C SER A 47 -4.71 -10.86 -11.42
N GLU A 48 -3.87 -11.89 -11.36
CA GLU A 48 -2.55 -11.86 -11.99
C GLU A 48 -2.63 -11.91 -13.51
N THR A 49 -3.52 -12.74 -14.08
CA THR A 49 -3.75 -12.79 -15.52
C THR A 49 -4.18 -11.43 -16.06
N TYR A 50 -5.14 -10.78 -15.39
CA TYR A 50 -5.63 -9.46 -15.76
C TYR A 50 -4.54 -8.39 -15.68
N VAL A 51 -3.77 -8.38 -14.59
CA VAL A 51 -2.69 -7.41 -14.38
C VAL A 51 -1.57 -7.58 -15.40
N ASN A 52 -1.24 -8.80 -15.81
CA ASN A 52 -0.25 -9.02 -16.87
C ASN A 52 -0.72 -8.42 -18.20
N HIS A 53 -1.98 -8.63 -18.58
CA HIS A 53 -2.53 -8.05 -19.80
C HIS A 53 -2.58 -6.51 -19.74
N LEU A 54 -3.03 -5.95 -18.62
CA LEU A 54 -3.04 -4.51 -18.38
C LEU A 54 -1.63 -3.89 -18.48
N ASP A 55 -0.63 -4.52 -17.85
CA ASP A 55 0.77 -4.08 -17.89
C ASP A 55 1.32 -4.07 -19.32
N GLU A 56 1.04 -5.10 -20.12
CA GLU A 56 1.42 -5.17 -21.53
C GLU A 56 0.78 -4.03 -22.36
N VAL A 57 -0.52 -3.79 -22.19
CA VAL A 57 -1.22 -2.73 -22.94
C VAL A 57 -0.71 -1.35 -22.54
N LEU A 58 -0.56 -1.07 -21.24
CA LEU A 58 -0.03 0.22 -20.77
C LEU A 58 1.40 0.45 -21.27
N GLN A 59 2.26 -0.58 -21.25
CA GLN A 59 3.61 -0.46 -21.80
C GLN A 59 3.59 -0.16 -23.30
N SER A 60 2.69 -0.76 -24.07
CA SER A 60 2.53 -0.47 -25.51
C SER A 60 2.13 1.00 -25.78
N LYS A 61 1.50 1.66 -24.79
CA LYS A 61 1.14 3.08 -24.79
C LYS A 61 2.22 3.99 -24.20
N GLY A 62 3.38 3.44 -23.84
CA GLY A 62 4.49 4.18 -23.22
C GLY A 62 4.28 4.49 -21.73
N ILE A 63 3.32 3.85 -21.07
CA ILE A 63 3.00 4.03 -19.66
C ILE A 63 3.69 2.92 -18.86
N ALA A 64 4.72 3.28 -18.10
CA ALA A 64 5.44 2.34 -17.24
C ALA A 64 4.81 2.27 -15.85
N ILE A 65 4.38 1.08 -15.44
CA ILE A 65 3.86 0.82 -14.09
C ILE A 65 4.88 0.08 -13.23
N ILE A 66 4.86 0.34 -11.94
CA ILE A 66 5.71 -0.29 -10.92
C ILE A 66 4.87 -1.31 -10.15
N ARG A 67 5.36 -2.56 -10.08
CA ARG A 67 4.70 -3.66 -9.38
C ARG A 67 5.69 -4.47 -8.56
N ASP A 68 5.27 -4.90 -7.37
CA ASP A 68 6.11 -5.62 -6.41
C ASP A 68 6.87 -6.81 -7.03
N LYS A 69 6.18 -7.63 -7.81
CA LYS A 69 6.74 -8.85 -8.41
C LYS A 69 7.90 -8.58 -9.38
N ARG A 70 7.92 -7.41 -10.03
CA ARG A 70 8.99 -7.01 -10.95
C ARG A 70 10.04 -6.14 -10.25
N ASP A 71 9.60 -5.20 -9.42
CA ASP A 71 10.41 -4.06 -8.99
C ASP A 71 10.98 -4.21 -7.57
N LEU A 72 10.47 -5.15 -6.76
CA LEU A 72 10.93 -5.32 -5.37
C LEU A 72 12.30 -6.00 -5.26
N GLY A 73 12.75 -6.75 -6.27
CA GLY A 73 14.07 -7.40 -6.29
C GLY A 73 14.31 -8.42 -5.16
N TYR A 74 15.39 -9.20 -5.27
CA TYR A 74 15.75 -10.14 -4.22
C TYR A 74 16.21 -9.39 -2.95
N LYS A 75 15.65 -9.75 -1.78
CA LYS A 75 15.85 -9.10 -0.47
C LYS A 75 15.31 -7.66 -0.37
N GLY A 76 14.42 -7.26 -1.26
CA GLY A 76 13.67 -6.02 -1.10
C GLY A 76 12.82 -6.03 0.18
N LEU A 77 12.67 -4.86 0.80
CA LEU A 77 11.83 -4.67 1.98
C LEU A 77 10.39 -4.43 1.54
N ILE A 78 9.55 -5.48 1.58
CA ILE A 78 8.16 -5.42 1.14
C ILE A 78 7.39 -4.28 1.81
N LYS A 79 7.54 -4.10 3.13
CA LYS A 79 6.85 -3.04 3.87
C LYS A 79 7.21 -1.65 3.37
N ALA A 80 8.50 -1.37 3.16
CA ALA A 80 8.96 -0.09 2.63
C ALA A 80 8.45 0.16 1.20
N PHE A 81 8.32 -0.89 0.39
CA PHE A 81 7.74 -0.80 -0.95
C PHE A 81 6.24 -0.51 -0.91
N MET A 82 5.48 -1.17 -0.03
CA MET A 82 4.05 -0.92 0.15
C MET A 82 3.79 0.51 0.68
N GLU A 83 4.62 1.00 1.61
CA GLU A 83 4.58 2.39 2.07
C GLU A 83 4.88 3.39 0.93
N LYS A 84 5.80 3.02 0.02
CA LYS A 84 6.09 3.80 -1.19
C LYS A 84 4.87 3.84 -2.13
N ILE A 85 4.19 2.72 -2.37
CA ILE A 85 2.92 2.70 -3.11
C ILE A 85 1.91 3.65 -2.48
N GLY A 86 1.78 3.60 -1.15
CA GLY A 86 0.90 4.46 -0.37
C GLY A 86 1.12 5.96 -0.57
N ARG A 87 2.27 6.40 -1.08
CA ARG A 87 2.59 7.81 -1.40
C ARG A 87 2.58 8.14 -2.90
N GLY A 88 2.38 7.15 -3.77
CA GLY A 88 2.39 7.35 -5.22
C GLY A 88 1.24 8.22 -5.73
N LYS A 89 1.52 9.10 -6.71
CA LYS A 89 0.52 10.01 -7.29
C LYS A 89 -0.58 9.27 -8.04
N CYS A 90 -0.24 8.14 -8.67
CA CYS A 90 -1.19 7.25 -9.35
C CYS A 90 -1.01 5.81 -8.84
N VAL A 91 -2.08 5.23 -8.31
CA VAL A 91 -2.11 3.83 -7.87
C VAL A 91 -3.29 3.11 -8.49
N ILE A 92 -3.01 2.20 -9.41
CA ILE A 92 -3.99 1.29 -9.98
C ILE A 92 -4.24 0.17 -8.98
N ALA A 93 -5.48 0.03 -8.50
CA ALA A 93 -5.85 -1.03 -7.57
C ALA A 93 -6.74 -2.05 -8.28
N VAL A 94 -6.21 -3.24 -8.57
CA VAL A 94 -7.00 -4.34 -9.15
C VAL A 94 -7.59 -5.16 -8.01
N ILE A 95 -8.84 -4.87 -7.68
CA ILE A 95 -9.52 -5.36 -6.49
C ILE A 95 -10.27 -6.64 -6.83
N SER A 96 -9.95 -7.72 -6.12
CA SER A 96 -10.62 -9.03 -6.13
C SER A 96 -11.12 -9.39 -4.72
N ASP A 97 -11.90 -10.46 -4.58
CA ASP A 97 -12.25 -10.96 -3.24
C ASP A 97 -10.99 -11.31 -2.43
N LYS A 98 -9.99 -11.89 -3.11
CA LYS A 98 -8.68 -12.20 -2.53
C LYS A 98 -7.93 -10.93 -2.10
N TYR A 99 -8.03 -9.85 -2.86
CA TYR A 99 -7.42 -8.56 -2.50
C TYR A 99 -7.94 -8.07 -1.14
N LEU A 100 -9.27 -8.03 -0.96
CA LEU A 100 -9.91 -7.52 0.26
C LEU A 100 -9.70 -8.41 1.50
N LYS A 101 -9.13 -9.60 1.30
CA LYS A 101 -8.76 -10.57 2.33
C LYS A 101 -7.24 -10.73 2.51
N SER A 102 -6.44 -10.02 1.72
CA SER A 102 -4.97 -10.10 1.75
C SER A 102 -4.39 -9.02 2.68
N PRO A 103 -3.57 -9.37 3.69
CA PRO A 103 -2.91 -8.40 4.56
C PRO A 103 -2.08 -7.36 3.80
N ASN A 104 -1.30 -7.80 2.81
CA ASN A 104 -0.44 -6.91 2.03
C ASN A 104 -1.27 -5.92 1.18
N CYS A 105 -2.26 -6.43 0.44
CA CYS A 105 -3.11 -5.59 -0.41
C CYS A 105 -3.91 -4.58 0.42
N MET A 106 -4.48 -5.03 1.54
CA MET A 106 -5.20 -4.14 2.44
C MET A 106 -4.29 -3.16 3.16
N PHE A 107 -3.05 -3.54 3.49
CA PHE A 107 -2.06 -2.59 3.99
C PHE A 107 -1.80 -1.49 2.95
N GLU A 108 -1.52 -1.84 1.70
CA GLU A 108 -1.35 -0.87 0.61
C GLU A 108 -2.56 0.07 0.48
N LEU A 109 -3.78 -0.48 0.43
CA LEU A 109 -5.00 0.31 0.32
C LEU A 109 -5.17 1.30 1.49
N VAL A 110 -4.87 0.85 2.71
CA VAL A 110 -4.90 1.69 3.90
C VAL A 110 -3.80 2.76 3.85
N GLN A 111 -2.60 2.42 3.36
CA GLN A 111 -1.54 3.41 3.18
C GLN A 111 -1.94 4.49 2.16
N ILE A 112 -2.59 4.14 1.05
CA ILE A 112 -3.10 5.13 0.08
C ILE A 112 -4.05 6.09 0.80
N ALA A 113 -5.02 5.57 1.55
CA ALA A 113 -5.99 6.40 2.26
C ALA A 113 -5.36 7.30 3.33
N LYS A 114 -4.38 6.79 4.09
CA LYS A 114 -3.65 7.55 5.11
C LYS A 114 -2.83 8.71 4.56
N ASN A 115 -2.42 8.65 3.30
CA ASN A 115 -1.60 9.68 2.66
C ASN A 115 -2.43 10.72 1.89
N GLY A 116 -3.74 10.81 2.12
CA GLY A 116 -4.61 11.86 1.56
C GLY A 116 -4.90 11.69 0.07
N ASP A 117 -5.78 12.57 -0.45
CA ASP A 117 -6.20 12.64 -1.85
C ASP A 117 -6.59 11.28 -2.45
N PHE A 118 -7.22 10.44 -1.63
CA PHE A 118 -7.49 9.04 -1.95
C PHE A 118 -8.19 8.89 -3.29
N TYR A 119 -9.26 9.67 -3.50
CA TYR A 119 -10.07 9.64 -4.72
C TYR A 119 -9.25 10.00 -5.97
N ASP A 120 -8.39 11.01 -5.89
CA ASP A 120 -7.62 11.48 -7.04
C ASP A 120 -6.44 10.55 -7.37
N ARG A 121 -5.98 9.78 -6.39
CA ARG A 121 -4.78 8.94 -6.52
C ARG A 121 -5.09 7.49 -6.85
N ILE A 122 -6.28 7.00 -6.50
CA ILE A 122 -6.66 5.60 -6.73
C ILE A 122 -7.41 5.42 -8.05
N PHE A 123 -6.96 4.46 -8.85
CA PHE A 123 -7.59 4.03 -10.09
C PHE A 123 -8.09 2.59 -9.90
N PRO A 124 -9.25 2.40 -9.26
CA PRO A 124 -9.74 1.06 -8.93
C PRO A 124 -10.29 0.34 -10.17
N ILE A 125 -10.00 -0.95 -10.26
CA ILE A 125 -10.58 -1.89 -11.23
C ILE A 125 -11.18 -3.05 -10.43
N MET A 126 -12.49 -3.21 -10.50
CA MET A 126 -13.24 -4.20 -9.72
C MET A 126 -13.37 -5.51 -10.49
N LEU A 127 -12.72 -6.58 -10.03
CA LEU A 127 -12.91 -7.91 -10.64
C LEU A 127 -14.30 -8.50 -10.32
N PRO A 128 -14.79 -9.45 -11.15
CA PRO A 128 -16.17 -9.94 -11.03
C PRO A 128 -16.49 -10.65 -9.71
N ASP A 129 -15.46 -11.13 -8.99
CA ASP A 129 -15.61 -11.85 -7.74
C ASP A 129 -15.80 -10.93 -6.52
N VAL A 130 -15.62 -9.61 -6.66
CA VAL A 130 -15.75 -8.66 -5.56
C VAL A 130 -17.22 -8.45 -5.16
N GLN A 131 -17.49 -8.55 -3.85
CA GLN A 131 -18.84 -8.45 -3.31
C GLN A 131 -19.08 -7.21 -2.42
N ILE A 132 -18.67 -6.02 -2.87
CA ILE A 132 -18.83 -4.77 -2.08
C ILE A 132 -20.15 -4.02 -2.36
N TYR A 133 -20.84 -4.32 -3.46
CA TYR A 133 -22.09 -3.63 -3.83
C TYR A 133 -23.29 -4.11 -3.00
N ASN A 134 -23.32 -5.39 -2.64
CA ASN A 134 -24.31 -5.94 -1.74
C ASN A 134 -23.89 -5.68 -0.28
N PRO A 135 -24.70 -4.97 0.53
CA PRO A 135 -24.33 -4.64 1.91
C PRO A 135 -24.15 -5.88 2.80
N ILE A 136 -24.91 -6.95 2.57
CA ILE A 136 -24.81 -8.20 3.34
C ILE A 136 -23.50 -8.92 3.03
N GLU A 137 -23.12 -8.97 1.75
CA GLU A 137 -21.84 -9.56 1.35
C GLU A 137 -20.67 -8.70 1.82
N ARG A 138 -20.79 -7.36 1.75
CA ARG A 138 -19.76 -6.43 2.23
C ARG A 138 -19.47 -6.61 3.74
N ILE A 139 -20.49 -6.88 4.55
CA ILE A 139 -20.32 -7.19 5.99
C ILE A 139 -19.48 -8.47 6.19
N LYS A 140 -19.42 -9.39 5.22
CA LYS A 140 -18.57 -10.59 5.35
C LYS A 140 -17.09 -10.25 5.37
N TYR A 141 -16.64 -9.17 4.71
CA TYR A 141 -15.25 -8.71 4.82
C TYR A 141 -14.94 -8.18 6.22
N ILE A 142 -15.88 -7.45 6.83
CA ILE A 142 -15.80 -7.03 8.23
C ILE A 142 -15.61 -8.25 9.14
N LYS A 143 -16.49 -9.25 8.98
CA LYS A 143 -16.44 -10.48 9.78
C LYS A 143 -15.12 -11.24 9.57
N TYR A 144 -14.64 -11.32 8.32
CA TYR A 144 -13.38 -11.98 7.99
C TYR A 144 -12.21 -11.41 8.82
N TRP A 145 -12.04 -10.09 8.83
CA TRP A 145 -10.95 -9.46 9.59
C TRP A 145 -11.14 -9.57 11.11
N GLU A 146 -12.37 -9.49 11.61
CA GLU A 146 -12.64 -9.77 13.03
C GLU A 146 -12.25 -11.20 13.44
N ASP A 147 -12.51 -12.17 12.57
CA ASP A 147 -12.19 -13.57 12.82
C ASP A 147 -10.66 -13.81 12.72
N GLN A 148 -9.96 -13.18 11.77
CA GLN A 148 -8.49 -13.20 11.70
C GLN A 148 -7.83 -12.61 12.96
N ILE A 149 -8.34 -11.49 13.48
CA ILE A 149 -7.85 -10.90 14.74
C ILE A 149 -8.04 -11.88 15.91
N LYS A 150 -9.24 -12.47 16.04
CA LYS A 150 -9.54 -13.43 17.12
C LYS A 150 -8.67 -14.67 17.03
N GLU A 151 -8.43 -15.19 15.83
CA GLU A 151 -7.59 -16.37 15.62
C GLU A 151 -6.14 -16.10 16.04
N LEU A 152 -5.56 -14.98 15.62
CA LEU A 152 -4.20 -14.60 15.97
C LEU A 152 -4.04 -14.29 17.46
N ASP A 153 -4.97 -13.54 18.06
CA ASP A 153 -4.96 -13.24 19.50
C ASP A 153 -5.05 -14.52 20.35
N LYS A 154 -5.91 -15.47 19.95
CA LYS A 154 -6.01 -16.77 20.61
C LYS A 154 -4.71 -17.57 20.49
N ALA A 155 -4.07 -17.58 19.33
CA ALA A 155 -2.79 -18.26 19.12
C ALA A 155 -1.68 -17.64 20.00
N MET A 156 -1.62 -16.32 20.08
CA MET A 156 -0.65 -15.60 20.92
C MET A 156 -0.84 -15.85 22.42
N LYS A 157 -2.08 -15.99 22.89
CA LYS A 157 -2.38 -16.37 24.28
C LYS A 157 -1.94 -17.80 24.63
N GLY A 158 -1.73 -18.65 23.62
CA GLY A 158 -1.25 -20.02 23.79
C GLY A 158 0.26 -20.16 23.99
N VAL A 159 1.03 -19.07 23.90
CA VAL A 159 2.49 -19.06 24.05
C VAL A 159 2.94 -18.05 25.12
N SER A 160 4.24 -18.05 25.47
CA SER A 160 4.81 -17.05 26.37
C SER A 160 4.74 -15.65 25.75
N ALA A 161 4.44 -14.64 26.58
CA ALA A 161 4.32 -13.25 26.14
C ALA A 161 5.66 -12.60 25.73
N ALA A 162 6.79 -13.26 26.00
CA ALA A 162 8.11 -12.76 25.63
C ALA A 162 8.33 -12.82 24.10
N ASN A 163 8.94 -11.77 23.54
CA ASN A 163 9.41 -11.70 22.15
C ASN A 163 8.33 -11.86 21.06
N LEU A 164 7.11 -11.38 21.30
CA LEU A 164 5.99 -11.45 20.33
C LEU A 164 5.84 -10.23 19.41
N GLN A 165 6.87 -9.39 19.25
CA GLN A 165 6.76 -8.09 18.59
C GLN A 165 6.19 -8.17 17.15
N GLY A 166 6.70 -9.08 16.31
CA GLY A 166 6.20 -9.23 14.93
C GLY A 166 4.74 -9.68 14.84
N PHE A 167 4.28 -10.50 15.79
CA PHE A 167 2.87 -10.94 15.81
C PHE A 167 1.93 -9.85 16.32
N ARG A 168 2.41 -9.00 17.25
CA ARG A 168 1.65 -7.82 17.70
C ARG A 168 1.46 -6.83 16.56
N GLU A 169 2.49 -6.62 15.74
CA GLU A 169 2.42 -5.77 14.55
C GLU A 169 1.38 -6.28 13.54
N GLU A 170 1.25 -7.59 13.36
CA GLU A 170 0.19 -8.18 12.52
C GLU A 170 -1.21 -7.98 13.11
N ILE A 171 -1.39 -8.11 14.44
CA ILE A 171 -2.66 -7.79 15.11
C ILE A 171 -3.03 -6.32 14.91
N ASP A 172 -2.06 -5.41 15.07
CA ASP A 172 -2.27 -3.99 14.90
C ASP A 172 -2.67 -3.67 13.46
N LEU A 173 -2.03 -4.30 12.48
CA LEU A 173 -2.40 -4.23 11.07
C LEU A 173 -3.84 -4.70 10.83
N TYR A 174 -4.19 -5.89 11.31
CA TYR A 174 -5.54 -6.44 11.08
C TYR A 174 -6.62 -5.57 11.73
N THR A 175 -6.31 -5.01 12.90
CA THR A 175 -7.19 -4.07 13.61
C THR A 175 -7.38 -2.78 12.81
N GLU A 176 -6.30 -2.24 12.25
CA GLU A 176 -6.35 -1.05 11.39
C GLU A 176 -7.15 -1.30 10.11
N ILE A 177 -6.95 -2.44 9.45
CA ILE A 177 -7.73 -2.88 8.29
C ILE A 177 -9.20 -2.98 8.68
N ARG A 178 -9.50 -3.62 9.82
CA ARG A 178 -10.88 -3.77 10.29
C ARG A 178 -11.55 -2.42 10.55
N HIS A 179 -10.82 -1.45 11.09
CA HIS A 179 -11.36 -0.10 11.35
C HIS A 179 -11.66 0.67 10.06
N THR A 180 -10.88 0.46 9.00
CA THR A 180 -10.97 1.26 7.77
C THR A 180 -11.79 0.59 6.66
N ILE A 181 -11.87 -0.75 6.62
CA ILE A 181 -12.45 -1.49 5.49
C ILE A 181 -13.90 -1.11 5.18
N ALA A 182 -14.70 -0.76 6.18
CA ALA A 182 -16.09 -0.34 5.98
C ALA A 182 -16.18 0.96 5.18
N GLU A 183 -15.31 1.93 5.49
CA GLU A 183 -15.22 3.21 4.79
C GLU A 183 -14.60 3.02 3.40
N LEU A 184 -13.47 2.33 3.31
CA LEU A 184 -12.77 2.10 2.05
C LEU A 184 -13.64 1.39 1.02
N THR A 185 -14.33 0.32 1.41
CA THR A 185 -15.27 -0.38 0.50
C THR A 185 -16.52 0.44 0.19
N ASN A 186 -16.86 1.43 1.02
CA ASN A 186 -17.92 2.39 0.71
C ASN A 186 -17.48 3.47 -0.27
N LEU A 187 -16.23 3.92 -0.20
CA LEU A 187 -15.65 4.83 -1.19
C LEU A 187 -15.52 4.11 -2.54
N LEU A 188 -14.92 2.92 -2.54
CA LEU A 188 -14.68 2.14 -3.76
C LEU A 188 -15.97 1.80 -4.53
N ARG A 189 -17.07 1.47 -3.84
CA ARG A 189 -18.34 1.16 -4.51
C ARG A 189 -19.04 2.38 -5.10
N ASP A 190 -18.73 3.58 -4.60
CA ASP A 190 -19.31 4.84 -5.06
C ASP A 190 -18.60 5.38 -6.31
N MET A 191 -17.40 4.87 -6.59
CA MET A 191 -16.63 5.19 -7.78
C MET A 191 -17.18 4.44 -9.01
N ASN A 192 -17.31 5.15 -10.13
CA ASN A 192 -17.54 4.51 -11.41
C ASN A 192 -16.22 3.95 -11.94
N THR A 193 -16.02 2.64 -11.79
CA THR A 193 -14.73 2.00 -12.10
C THR A 193 -14.63 1.45 -13.52
N LEU A 194 -15.73 1.48 -14.31
CA LEU A 194 -15.95 0.57 -15.45
C LEU A 194 -15.75 -0.92 -15.05
N THR A 195 -16.27 -1.84 -15.86
CA THR A 195 -16.00 -3.27 -15.64
C THR A 195 -14.66 -3.69 -16.26
N PRO A 196 -14.03 -4.78 -15.79
CA PRO A 196 -12.80 -5.29 -16.37
C PRO A 196 -12.91 -5.59 -17.87
N ASP A 197 -14.08 -6.06 -18.32
CA ASP A 197 -14.37 -6.33 -19.72
C ASP A 197 -14.41 -5.05 -20.55
N ILE A 198 -15.09 -4.00 -20.07
CA ILE A 198 -15.13 -2.70 -20.76
C ILE A 198 -13.72 -2.09 -20.86
N HIS A 199 -12.91 -2.23 -19.82
CA HIS A 199 -11.51 -1.83 -19.86
C HIS A 199 -10.72 -2.61 -20.92
N SER A 200 -10.81 -3.95 -20.91
CA SER A 200 -10.08 -4.80 -21.85
C SER A 200 -10.51 -4.58 -23.30
N GLU A 201 -11.82 -4.46 -23.57
CA GLU A 201 -12.38 -4.23 -24.90
C GLU A 201 -11.99 -2.86 -25.49
N SER A 202 -11.70 -1.89 -24.64
CA SER A 202 -11.26 -0.54 -25.04
C SER A 202 -9.75 -0.34 -24.97
N ASP A 203 -8.97 -1.43 -24.86
CA ASP A 203 -7.52 -1.38 -24.62
C ASP A 203 -7.14 -0.45 -23.46
N PHE A 204 -7.97 -0.36 -22.42
CA PHE A 204 -7.78 0.48 -21.24
C PHE A 204 -7.65 1.98 -21.57
N ASP A 205 -8.34 2.47 -22.60
CA ASP A 205 -8.23 3.85 -23.07
C ASP A 205 -8.65 4.89 -22.01
N GLU A 206 -9.80 4.68 -21.36
CA GLU A 206 -10.28 5.59 -20.31
C GLU A 206 -9.36 5.59 -19.08
N LEU A 207 -8.83 4.43 -18.69
CA LEU A 207 -7.82 4.33 -17.63
C LEU A 207 -6.55 5.10 -18.01
N SER A 208 -6.05 4.92 -19.23
CA SER A 208 -4.83 5.58 -19.72
C SER A 208 -4.98 7.10 -19.75
N LYS A 209 -6.14 7.60 -20.22
CA LYS A 209 -6.48 9.04 -20.20
C LYS A 209 -6.57 9.60 -18.79
N ALA A 210 -7.18 8.86 -17.86
CA ALA A 210 -7.33 9.28 -16.48
C ALA A 210 -5.96 9.36 -15.78
N ILE A 211 -5.09 8.37 -16.00
CA ILE A 211 -3.70 8.38 -15.51
C ILE A 211 -2.93 9.58 -16.09
N ALA A 212 -3.00 9.81 -17.41
CA ALA A 212 -2.30 10.92 -18.06
C ALA A 212 -2.74 12.27 -17.48
N ARG A 213 -4.06 12.49 -17.35
CA ARG A 213 -4.61 13.71 -16.75
C ARG A 213 -4.06 13.93 -15.34
N ARG A 214 -4.02 12.88 -14.52
CA ARG A 214 -3.53 12.98 -13.14
C ARG A 214 -2.04 13.29 -13.06
N LEU A 215 -1.24 12.80 -14.00
CA LEU A 215 0.19 13.09 -14.04
C LEU A 215 0.49 14.54 -14.47
N ASP A 216 -0.40 15.17 -15.23
CA ASP A 216 -0.26 16.54 -15.75
C ASP A 216 -0.71 17.65 -14.78
N GLU A 217 -1.43 17.29 -13.69
CA GLU A 217 -1.88 18.20 -12.61
C GLU A 217 -0.76 18.57 -11.64
#